data_AF-A0AA43T406-F1
#
_entry.id   AF-A0AA43T406-F1
#
_cell.length_a   1.000
_cell.length_b   1.000
_cell.length_c   1.000
_cell.angle_alpha   90.00
_cell.angle_beta   90.00
_cell.angle_gamma   90.00
#
_symmetry.space_group_name_H-M   'P 1'
#
loop_
_entity.id
_entity.type
_entity.pdbx_description
1 polymer ?
#
loop_
_entity_poly.entity_id
_entity_poly.type
_entity_poly.pdbx_seq_one_letter_code
_entity_poly.pdbx_strand_id
1 'polypeptide(L)'
;MHNTYKETLTVWPVNDATGLHLFSTPEAAETYADEHRGDMLEPMPVMSARTVWHCVGLRFIGRTFDWNTYTVEELGYSTKERPAAATRPSVRVFPLNGEDFVLEVCAETEEKTHELAAFLGDSVVRWVAKEGKQKPSLSHRLELALKNYVEGRV
;
A
#
# COMPACT_ATOMS: atom_id res chain seq x y z
N MET A 1 -10.55 -11.22 10.13
CA MET A 1 -9.18 -10.88 9.67
C MET A 1 -8.27 -12.06 9.93
N HIS A 2 -7.73 -12.68 8.86
CA HIS A 2 -6.61 -13.62 9.00
C HIS A 2 -5.34 -12.80 9.03
N ASN A 3 -4.70 -12.70 10.20
CA ASN A 3 -3.38 -12.09 10.31
C ASN A 3 -2.34 -13.12 9.85
N THR A 4 -1.55 -12.78 8.84
CA THR A 4 -0.39 -13.57 8.44
C THR A 4 0.86 -12.94 9.05
N TYR A 5 1.84 -13.76 9.43
CA TYR A 5 3.13 -13.26 9.91
C TYR A 5 4.17 -13.49 8.81
N LYS A 6 4.92 -12.44 8.47
CA LYS A 6 5.97 -12.50 7.47
C LYS A 6 7.29 -12.08 8.09
N GLU A 7 8.32 -12.88 7.88
CA GLU A 7 9.68 -12.50 8.23
C GLU A 7 10.06 -11.24 7.44
N THR A 8 10.52 -10.23 8.16
CA THR A 8 10.87 -8.92 7.57
C THR A 8 12.36 -8.66 7.55
N LEU A 9 13.07 -9.19 8.53
CA LEU A 9 14.51 -9.14 8.64
C LEU A 9 14.95 -10.18 9.66
N THR A 10 16.23 -10.51 9.64
CA THR A 10 16.89 -11.29 10.70
C THR A 10 17.71 -10.31 11.54
N VAL A 11 17.71 -10.48 12.87
CA VAL A 11 18.61 -9.75 13.77
C VAL A 11 19.61 -10.69 14.40
N TRP A 12 20.75 -10.16 14.78
CA TRP A 12 21.81 -10.85 15.50
C TRP A 12 21.87 -10.30 16.92
N PRO A 13 21.38 -11.03 17.92
CA PRO A 13 21.42 -10.59 19.31
C PRO A 13 22.81 -10.77 19.91
N VAL A 14 23.26 -9.81 20.70
CA VAL A 14 24.46 -9.92 21.53
C VAL A 14 24.08 -9.66 22.98
N ASN A 15 24.44 -10.56 23.87
CA ASN A 15 24.21 -10.42 25.30
C ASN A 15 25.52 -10.09 26.02
N ASP A 16 25.56 -8.98 26.74
CA ASP A 16 26.73 -8.56 27.52
C ASP A 16 26.33 -8.22 28.97
N ALA A 17 27.25 -7.62 29.73
CA ALA A 17 27.00 -7.22 31.12
C ALA A 17 25.93 -6.12 31.29
N THR A 18 25.64 -5.37 30.22
CA THR A 18 24.65 -4.29 30.19
C THR A 18 23.27 -4.75 29.70
N GLY A 19 23.22 -5.86 28.95
CA GLY A 19 21.99 -6.53 28.56
C GLY A 19 22.03 -7.07 27.13
N LEU A 20 20.83 -7.25 26.56
CA LEU A 20 20.62 -7.75 25.21
C LEU A 20 20.56 -6.60 24.20
N HIS A 21 21.39 -6.67 23.16
CA HIS A 21 21.47 -5.71 22.06
C HIS A 21 21.16 -6.41 20.74
N LEU A 22 20.41 -5.75 19.85
CA LEU A 22 19.97 -6.33 18.58
C LEU A 22 20.62 -5.59 17.40
N PHE A 23 21.31 -6.32 16.54
CA PHE A 23 21.97 -5.77 15.36
C PHE A 23 21.30 -6.26 14.08
N SER A 24 21.27 -5.41 13.05
CA SER A 24 20.68 -5.71 11.75
C SER A 24 21.62 -6.43 10.79
N THR A 25 22.88 -6.62 11.16
CA THR A 25 23.88 -7.39 10.38
C THR A 25 24.76 -8.21 11.32
N PRO A 26 25.29 -9.35 10.86
CA PRO A 26 26.20 -10.17 11.67
C PRO A 26 27.51 -9.43 11.96
N GLU A 27 28.06 -8.67 11.01
CA GLU A 27 29.36 -8.02 11.18
C GLU A 27 29.34 -6.95 12.29
N ALA A 28 28.22 -6.23 12.41
CA ALA A 28 28.02 -5.27 13.49
C ALA A 28 27.87 -5.96 14.85
N ALA A 29 27.19 -7.11 14.89
CA ALA A 29 27.06 -7.92 16.10
C ALA A 29 28.40 -8.49 16.54
N GLU A 30 29.19 -9.04 15.62
CA GLU A 30 30.52 -9.60 15.89
C GLU A 30 31.47 -8.53 16.44
N THR A 31 31.53 -7.38 15.77
CA THR A 31 32.36 -6.24 16.23
C THR A 31 31.95 -5.81 17.64
N TYR A 32 30.65 -5.69 17.89
CA TYR A 32 30.15 -5.28 19.20
C TYR A 32 30.44 -6.32 20.29
N ALA A 33 30.25 -7.61 19.98
CA ALA A 33 30.53 -8.72 20.88
C ALA A 33 32.01 -8.74 21.30
N ASP A 34 32.92 -8.56 20.34
CA ASP A 34 34.36 -8.49 20.62
C ASP A 34 34.73 -7.28 21.49
N GLU A 35 34.19 -6.10 21.18
CA GLU A 35 34.47 -4.86 21.92
C GLU A 35 33.93 -4.88 23.36
N HIS A 36 32.77 -5.51 23.57
CA HIS A 36 32.04 -5.49 24.84
C HIS A 36 32.16 -6.80 25.63
N ARG A 37 32.94 -7.77 25.13
CA ARG A 37 33.03 -9.14 25.68
C ARG A 37 31.64 -9.77 25.83
N GLY A 38 30.79 -9.54 24.83
CA GLY A 38 29.44 -10.07 24.76
C GLY A 38 29.39 -11.42 24.05
N ASP A 39 28.34 -12.19 24.34
CA ASP A 39 28.04 -13.45 23.67
C ASP A 39 27.04 -13.20 22.53
N MET A 40 27.47 -13.44 21.30
CA MET A 40 26.59 -13.41 20.13
C MET A 40 25.70 -14.66 20.12
N LEU A 41 24.39 -14.45 20.07
CA LEU A 41 23.38 -15.51 20.10
C LEU A 41 22.96 -15.93 18.69
N GLU A 42 22.13 -16.97 18.61
CA GLU A 42 21.56 -17.41 17.33
C GLU A 42 20.76 -16.29 16.65
N PRO A 43 20.86 -16.15 15.32
CA PRO A 43 20.10 -15.15 14.57
C PRO A 43 18.60 -15.34 14.80
N MET A 44 17.89 -14.26 15.10
CA MET A 44 16.46 -14.27 15.37
C MET A 44 15.68 -13.65 14.21
N PRO A 45 14.70 -14.35 13.63
CA PRO A 45 13.81 -13.76 12.63
C PRO A 45 12.87 -12.74 13.29
N VAL A 46 12.76 -11.56 12.69
CA VAL A 46 11.79 -10.53 13.09
C VAL A 46 10.55 -10.66 12.21
N MET A 47 9.47 -11.08 12.85
CA MET A 47 8.18 -11.27 12.21
C MET A 47 7.34 -10.00 12.28
N SER A 48 6.76 -9.59 11.15
CA SER A 48 5.79 -8.51 11.10
C SER A 48 4.40 -9.06 10.84
N ALA A 49 3.43 -8.64 11.65
CA ALA A 49 2.03 -8.94 11.44
C ALA A 49 1.52 -8.24 10.18
N ARG A 50 0.86 -9.01 9.32
CA ARG A 50 0.24 -8.57 8.07
C ARG A 50 -1.25 -8.85 8.11
N THR A 51 -2.00 -8.02 7.41
CA THR A 51 -3.40 -8.25 7.09
C THR A 51 -3.56 -8.26 5.57
N VAL A 52 -4.65 -8.86 5.10
CA VAL A 52 -5.00 -8.92 3.69
C VAL A 52 -6.09 -7.90 3.41
N TRP A 53 -5.85 -7.05 2.42
CA TRP A 53 -6.80 -6.05 1.94
C TRP A 53 -7.31 -6.43 0.55
N HIS A 54 -8.57 -6.11 0.26
CA HIS A 54 -9.18 -6.32 -1.04
C HIS A 54 -8.79 -5.19 -1.99
N CYS A 55 -8.56 -5.52 -3.25
CA CYS A 55 -8.16 -4.57 -4.28
C CYS A 55 -8.98 -4.77 -5.55
N VAL A 56 -9.29 -3.66 -6.23
CA VAL A 56 -9.97 -3.64 -7.52
C VAL A 56 -9.31 -2.62 -8.46
N GLY A 57 -9.35 -2.90 -9.77
CA GLY A 57 -8.91 -1.99 -10.82
C GLY A 57 -10.09 -1.24 -11.44
N LEU A 58 -9.93 0.06 -11.66
CA LEU A 58 -10.83 0.85 -12.50
C LEU A 58 -10.07 1.32 -13.73
N ARG A 59 -10.44 0.79 -14.90
CA ARG A 59 -9.80 1.14 -16.15
C ARG A 59 -10.50 2.31 -16.81
N PHE A 60 -9.71 3.30 -17.17
CA PHE A 60 -10.11 4.47 -17.94
C PHE A 60 -9.43 4.39 -19.31
N ILE A 61 -10.23 4.40 -20.38
CA ILE A 61 -9.75 4.32 -21.75
C ILE A 61 -9.93 5.69 -22.40
N GLY A 62 -8.83 6.40 -22.64
CA GLY A 62 -8.83 7.73 -23.26
C GLY A 62 -8.96 7.73 -24.78
N ARG A 63 -8.66 6.62 -25.43
CA ARG A 63 -8.74 6.52 -26.91
C ARG A 63 -10.15 6.32 -27.46
N THR A 64 -11.08 5.81 -26.65
CA THR A 64 -12.43 5.45 -27.11
C THR A 64 -13.56 6.14 -26.35
N PHE A 65 -13.27 6.82 -25.24
CA PHE A 65 -14.28 7.49 -24.43
C PHE A 65 -13.73 8.82 -23.91
N ASP A 66 -14.62 9.79 -23.79
CA ASP A 66 -14.38 11.15 -23.27
C ASP A 66 -14.02 11.18 -21.76
N TRP A 67 -13.37 10.12 -21.25
CA TRP A 67 -13.23 9.73 -19.83
C TRP A 67 -14.52 9.85 -19.01
N ASN A 68 -15.68 9.77 -19.68
CA ASN A 68 -17.00 9.85 -19.05
C ASN A 68 -17.49 8.49 -18.50
N THR A 69 -16.71 7.42 -18.71
CA THR A 69 -17.03 6.07 -18.23
C THR A 69 -15.75 5.36 -17.79
N TYR A 70 -15.90 4.36 -16.92
CA TYR A 70 -14.84 3.46 -16.49
C TYR A 70 -15.37 2.03 -16.43
N THR A 71 -14.47 1.05 -16.57
CA THR A 71 -14.81 -0.36 -16.37
C THR A 71 -14.08 -0.90 -15.16
N VAL A 72 -14.79 -1.63 -14.32
CA VAL A 72 -14.18 -2.41 -13.24
C VAL A 72 -13.42 -3.58 -13.88
N GLU A 73 -12.16 -3.77 -13.52
CA GLU A 73 -11.33 -4.88 -13.99
C GLU A 73 -10.58 -5.55 -12.83
N GLU A 74 -10.28 -6.84 -13.02
CA GLU A 74 -9.38 -7.58 -12.12
C GLU A 74 -7.93 -7.27 -12.47
N LEU A 75 -7.12 -6.88 -11.46
CA LEU A 75 -5.72 -6.49 -11.63
C LEU A 75 -4.75 -7.69 -11.79
N GLY A 76 -5.27 -8.89 -12.03
CA GLY A 76 -4.52 -10.15 -11.90
C GLY A 76 -4.29 -10.58 -10.45
N TYR A 77 -4.80 -9.80 -9.50
CA TYR A 77 -4.93 -10.12 -8.07
C TYR A 77 -6.16 -9.39 -7.53
N SER A 78 -6.78 -9.98 -6.51
CA SER A 78 -7.92 -9.40 -5.79
C SER A 78 -7.57 -8.94 -4.38
N THR A 79 -6.34 -9.24 -3.92
CA THR A 79 -5.89 -8.91 -2.56
C THR A 79 -4.43 -8.49 -2.49
N LYS A 80 -4.07 -7.71 -1.46
CA LYS A 80 -2.70 -7.31 -1.13
C LYS A 80 -2.42 -7.41 0.37
N GLU A 81 -1.23 -7.89 0.71
CA GLU A 81 -0.72 -7.81 2.07
C GLU A 81 -0.44 -6.36 2.47
N ARG A 82 -0.85 -6.00 3.66
CA ARG A 82 -0.58 -4.71 4.30
C ARG A 82 -0.03 -4.95 5.71
N PRO A 83 0.77 -4.02 6.28
CA PRO A 83 1.03 -4.04 7.71
C PRO A 83 -0.27 -4.14 8.50
N ALA A 84 -0.33 -4.95 9.56
CA ALA A 84 -1.53 -5.07 10.39
C ALA A 84 -1.96 -3.73 11.02
N ALA A 85 -1.03 -2.79 11.18
CA ALA A 85 -1.29 -1.43 11.64
C ALA A 85 -1.84 -0.48 10.54
N ALA A 86 -2.01 -0.93 9.30
CA ALA A 86 -2.56 -0.10 8.24
C ALA A 86 -4.05 0.16 8.49
N THR A 87 -4.45 1.43 8.55
CA THR A 87 -5.83 1.85 8.84
C THR A 87 -6.49 2.64 7.71
N ARG A 88 -5.71 3.05 6.70
CA ARG A 88 -6.18 3.95 5.63
C ARG A 88 -6.21 3.27 4.27
N PRO A 89 -7.37 3.25 3.59
CA PRO A 89 -7.48 2.81 2.20
C PRO A 89 -6.43 3.48 1.32
N SER A 90 -6.14 2.89 0.16
CA SER A 90 -5.19 3.47 -0.80
C SER A 90 -5.71 3.46 -2.22
N VAL A 91 -5.35 4.50 -2.95
CA VAL A 91 -5.54 4.59 -4.40
C VAL A 91 -4.17 4.75 -5.07
N ARG A 92 -3.95 4.09 -6.21
CA ARG A 92 -2.77 4.29 -7.05
C ARG A 92 -3.18 4.38 -8.52
N VAL A 93 -2.50 5.24 -9.25
CA VAL A 93 -2.68 5.39 -10.71
C VAL A 93 -1.58 4.61 -11.42
N PHE A 94 -1.96 3.65 -12.25
CA PHE A 94 -1.06 2.97 -13.16
C PHE A 94 -1.29 3.50 -14.57
N PRO A 95 -0.33 4.25 -15.15
CA PRO A 95 -0.46 4.69 -16.54
C PRO A 95 -0.41 3.46 -17.45
N LEU A 96 -1.31 3.42 -18.43
CA LEU A 96 -1.25 2.48 -19.54
C LEU A 96 -0.71 3.21 -20.79
N ASN A 97 -0.80 2.55 -21.94
CA ASN A 97 -0.34 3.11 -23.21
C ASN A 97 -1.16 4.36 -23.59
N GLY A 98 -0.45 5.49 -23.78
CA GLY A 98 -1.04 6.74 -24.25
C GLY A 98 -1.89 7.45 -23.18
N GLU A 99 -3.20 7.56 -23.43
CA GLU A 99 -4.12 8.31 -22.58
C GLU A 99 -4.80 7.48 -21.49
N ASP A 100 -4.69 6.16 -21.58
CA ASP A 100 -5.35 5.20 -20.71
C ASP A 100 -4.62 5.07 -19.35
N PHE A 101 -5.36 4.70 -18.31
CA PHE A 101 -4.80 4.38 -17.00
C PHE A 101 -5.72 3.48 -16.20
N VAL A 102 -5.17 2.84 -15.16
CA VAL A 102 -5.91 2.05 -14.19
C VAL A 102 -5.79 2.68 -12.82
N LEU A 103 -6.90 2.80 -12.10
CA LEU A 103 -6.90 3.09 -10.68
C LEU A 103 -6.97 1.80 -9.90
N GLU A 104 -5.91 1.49 -9.17
CA GLU A 104 -6.00 0.49 -8.11
C GLU A 104 -6.60 1.15 -6.88
N VAL A 105 -7.66 0.55 -6.35
CA VAL A 105 -8.27 0.93 -5.08
C VAL A 105 -8.18 -0.27 -4.16
N CYS A 106 -7.64 -0.08 -2.95
CA CYS A 106 -7.56 -1.14 -1.94
C CYS A 106 -8.09 -0.67 -0.59
N ALA A 107 -8.90 -1.51 0.06
CA ALA A 107 -9.43 -1.32 1.40
C ALA A 107 -9.52 -2.64 2.17
N GLU A 108 -9.90 -2.53 3.44
CA GLU A 108 -9.92 -3.65 4.38
C GLU A 108 -10.93 -4.75 4.02
N THR A 109 -12.06 -4.37 3.42
CA THR A 109 -13.13 -5.29 3.02
C THR A 109 -13.45 -5.12 1.55
N GLU A 110 -13.97 -6.17 0.92
CA GLU A 110 -14.45 -6.14 -0.47
C GLU A 110 -15.49 -5.06 -0.69
N GLU A 111 -16.52 -5.01 0.17
CA GLU A 111 -17.59 -4.00 0.13
C GLU A 111 -17.02 -2.58 0.14
N LYS A 112 -16.14 -2.26 1.10
CA LYS A 112 -15.51 -0.94 1.22
C LYS A 112 -14.63 -0.61 0.01
N THR A 113 -13.95 -1.61 -0.55
CA THR A 113 -13.16 -1.44 -1.77
C THR A 113 -14.05 -1.05 -2.95
N HIS A 114 -15.19 -1.72 -3.13
CA HIS A 114 -16.13 -1.41 -4.20
C HIS A 114 -16.81 -0.04 -4.02
N GLU A 115 -17.24 0.30 -2.80
CA GLU A 115 -17.79 1.63 -2.48
C GLU A 115 -16.80 2.75 -2.81
N LEU A 116 -15.55 2.61 -2.36
CA LEU A 116 -14.49 3.56 -2.65
C LEU A 116 -14.17 3.64 -4.13
N ALA A 117 -14.17 2.51 -4.82
CA ALA A 117 -13.91 2.46 -6.25
C ALA A 117 -15.00 3.19 -7.04
N ALA A 118 -16.28 2.97 -6.74
CA ALA A 118 -17.38 3.70 -7.36
C ALA A 118 -17.27 5.22 -7.11
N PHE A 119 -17.02 5.62 -5.85
CA PHE A 119 -16.85 7.01 -5.48
C PHE A 119 -15.70 7.71 -6.23
N LEU A 120 -14.52 7.07 -6.27
CA LEU A 120 -13.34 7.60 -6.95
C LEU A 120 -13.54 7.62 -8.47
N GLY A 121 -14.19 6.58 -9.01
CA GLY A 121 -14.53 6.50 -10.42
C GLY A 121 -15.42 7.67 -10.86
N ASP A 122 -16.51 7.89 -10.14
CA ASP A 122 -17.44 8.99 -10.40
C ASP A 122 -16.78 10.37 -10.23
N SER A 123 -15.88 10.50 -9.26
CA SER A 123 -15.12 11.73 -9.04
C SER A 123 -14.24 12.06 -10.24
N VAL A 124 -13.55 11.06 -10.80
CA VAL A 124 -12.72 11.23 -12.01
C VAL A 124 -13.56 11.65 -13.20
N VAL A 125 -14.68 10.96 -13.44
CA VAL A 125 -15.62 11.32 -14.52
C VAL A 125 -16.07 12.78 -14.40
N ARG A 126 -16.45 13.21 -13.19
CA ARG A 126 -16.87 14.61 -12.94
C ARG A 126 -15.75 15.62 -13.16
N TRP A 127 -14.52 15.31 -12.76
CA TRP A 127 -13.38 16.21 -12.96
C TRP A 127 -13.05 16.39 -14.44
N VAL A 128 -13.04 15.31 -15.21
CA VAL A 128 -12.80 15.39 -16.65
C VAL A 128 -13.90 16.20 -17.34
N ALA A 129 -15.16 15.94 -17.01
CA ALA A 129 -16.29 16.67 -17.57
C ALA A 129 -16.20 18.18 -17.31
N LYS A 130 -15.64 18.59 -16.16
CA LYS A 130 -15.51 20.00 -15.76
C LYS A 130 -14.30 20.70 -16.38
N GLU A 131 -13.16 20.02 -16.50
CA GLU A 131 -11.87 20.67 -16.80
C GLU A 131 -11.29 20.31 -18.17
N GLY A 132 -11.94 19.42 -18.92
CA GLY A 132 -11.44 18.92 -20.20
C GLY A 132 -10.22 18.01 -20.03
N LYS A 133 -9.59 17.63 -21.14
CA LYS A 133 -8.57 16.56 -21.23
C LYS A 133 -7.22 16.83 -20.51
N GLN A 134 -7.13 17.78 -19.59
CA GLN A 134 -5.87 18.09 -18.92
C GLN A 134 -5.53 17.08 -17.82
N LYS A 135 -4.54 16.23 -18.11
CA LYS A 135 -3.99 15.17 -17.26
C LYS A 135 -3.26 15.56 -15.95
N PRO A 136 -2.77 16.79 -15.66
CA PRO A 136 -1.81 16.92 -14.56
C PRO A 136 -2.51 17.01 -13.18
N SER A 137 -2.17 16.02 -12.36
CA SER A 137 -2.45 15.81 -10.93
C SER A 137 -3.62 14.90 -10.51
N LEU A 138 -4.08 13.99 -11.38
CA LEU A 138 -5.05 12.95 -10.98
C LEU A 138 -4.64 12.22 -9.69
N SER A 139 -3.37 11.85 -9.52
CA SER A 139 -2.91 11.19 -8.30
C SER A 139 -3.14 12.04 -7.04
N HIS A 140 -2.76 13.32 -7.08
CA HIS A 140 -2.94 14.23 -5.95
C HIS A 140 -4.43 14.48 -5.64
N ARG A 141 -5.26 14.63 -6.68
CA ARG A 141 -6.71 14.80 -6.53
C ARG A 141 -7.38 13.56 -5.96
N LEU A 142 -6.96 12.38 -6.39
CA LEU A 142 -7.46 11.10 -5.88
C LEU A 142 -7.07 10.89 -4.42
N GLU A 143 -5.83 11.22 -4.04
CA GLU A 143 -5.40 11.19 -2.64
C GLU A 143 -6.22 12.17 -1.78
N LEU A 144 -6.49 13.38 -2.28
CA LEU A 144 -7.32 14.36 -1.58
C LEU A 144 -8.79 13.91 -1.47
N ALA A 145 -9.37 13.38 -2.54
CA ALA A 145 -10.73 12.85 -2.54
C ALA A 145 -10.86 11.66 -1.58
N LEU A 146 -9.88 10.75 -1.59
CA LEU A 146 -9.82 9.63 -0.67
C LEU A 146 -9.71 10.10 0.79
N LYS A 147 -8.86 11.10 1.05
CA LYS A 147 -8.75 11.71 2.38
C LYS A 147 -10.08 12.28 2.84
N ASN A 148 -10.77 13.04 1.98
CA ASN A 148 -12.06 13.64 2.32
C ASN A 148 -13.13 12.56 2.57
N TYR A 149 -13.14 11.48 1.80
CA TYR A 149 -14.05 10.34 2.01
C TYR A 149 -13.82 9.69 3.37
N VAL A 150 -12.56 9.39 3.70
CA VAL A 150 -12.18 8.78 4.98
C VAL A 150 -12.50 9.72 6.16
N GLU A 151 -12.40 11.02 5.97
CA GLU A 151 -12.73 12.04 6.98
C GLU A 151 -14.22 12.41 7.03
N GLY A 152 -15.08 11.81 6.20
CA GLY A 152 -16.52 12.08 6.16
C GLY A 152 -16.89 13.49 5.66
N ARG A 153 -16.05 14.07 4.80
CA ARG A 153 -16.17 15.46 4.29
C ARG A 153 -16.75 15.55 2.87
N VAL A 154 -17.35 14.47 2.37
CA VAL A 154 -17.86 14.36 0.98
C VAL A 154 -19.34 14.06 0.95
#